data_AF-A0A2U3PT60-F1
#
_entry.id   AF-A0A2U3PT60-F1
#
_cell.length_a   1.000
_cell.length_b   1.000
_cell.length_c   1.000
_cell.angle_alpha   90.00
_cell.angle_beta   90.00
_cell.angle_gamma   90.00
#
_symmetry.space_group_name_H-M   'P 1'
#
loop_
_entity.id
_entity.type
_entity.pdbx_description
1 polymer ?
#
loop_
_entity_poly.entity_id
_entity_poly.type
_entity_poly.pdbx_seq_one_letter_code
_entity_poly.pdbx_strand_id
1 'polypeptide(L)'
;MTRKLALLGSTLCLALSAGSASADDLPVRKAGLWEMKLVTSGSPVPEMTMQHCTDETVDKEMSNNVSPMAKQICAKQEIRKTATGYVSDSECSVAGVSTTSHADITGDFNSAYTVKTTSHAQGGVAGAAGRDNTTTLQAKWLGACKPEQKPGDIVMPGGFKMNVRDMDKLKALLPK
;
A
#
# COMPACT_ATOMS: atom_id res chain seq x y z
N MET A 1 -47.35 10.99 58.88
CA MET A 1 -47.29 9.82 57.99
C MET A 1 -47.64 10.27 56.59
N THR A 2 -46.66 10.43 55.71
CA THR A 2 -46.92 10.85 54.32
C THR A 2 -45.89 10.19 53.40
N ARG A 3 -46.38 9.32 52.51
CA ARG A 3 -45.61 8.56 51.52
C ARG A 3 -45.03 9.49 50.45
N LYS A 4 -43.79 9.25 50.03
CA LYS A 4 -43.30 9.65 48.69
C LYS A 4 -42.61 8.46 48.03
N LEU A 5 -43.28 7.90 47.02
CA LEU A 5 -42.67 7.02 46.02
C LEU A 5 -41.72 7.87 45.17
N ALA A 6 -40.46 7.47 45.05
CA ALA A 6 -39.54 7.99 44.05
C ALA A 6 -39.14 6.85 43.11
N LEU A 7 -39.76 6.82 41.92
CA LEU A 7 -39.26 6.08 40.76
C LEU A 7 -38.25 6.97 40.02
N LEU A 8 -36.99 6.57 39.99
CA LEU A 8 -35.94 7.07 39.09
C LEU A 8 -35.03 5.84 38.86
N GLY A 9 -35.10 5.10 37.76
CA GLY A 9 -34.85 5.55 36.39
C GLY A 9 -33.49 4.98 35.96
N SER A 10 -33.38 3.66 35.78
CA SER A 10 -32.14 3.00 35.35
C SER A 10 -31.84 3.32 33.88
N THR A 11 -30.94 4.27 33.66
CA THR A 11 -30.37 4.55 32.34
C THR A 11 -29.29 3.51 32.05
N LEU A 12 -29.63 2.48 31.27
CA LEU A 12 -28.67 1.52 30.75
C LEU A 12 -27.93 2.19 29.57
N CYS A 13 -26.78 2.80 29.83
CA CYS A 13 -25.88 3.25 28.78
C CYS A 13 -25.30 2.02 28.06
N LEU A 14 -25.83 1.70 26.87
CA LEU A 14 -25.13 0.86 25.91
C LEU A 14 -23.88 1.63 25.45
N ALA A 15 -22.73 1.28 26.01
CA ALA A 15 -21.45 1.68 25.45
C ALA A 15 -21.28 0.96 24.10
N LEU A 16 -21.57 1.66 23.00
CA LEU A 16 -21.11 1.25 21.68
C LEU A 16 -19.58 1.24 21.75
N SER A 17 -19.00 0.04 21.75
CA SER A 17 -17.59 -0.16 21.48
C SER A 17 -17.32 0.38 20.07
N ALA A 18 -16.83 1.61 19.97
CA ALA A 18 -16.22 2.10 18.76
C ALA A 18 -14.95 1.27 18.55
N GLY A 19 -15.09 0.15 17.84
CA GLY A 19 -13.97 -0.65 17.42
C GLY A 19 -13.03 0.26 16.65
N SER A 20 -11.83 0.47 17.17
CA SER A 20 -10.76 1.09 16.42
C SER A 20 -10.48 0.17 15.23
N ALA A 21 -11.00 0.53 14.06
CA ALA A 21 -10.67 -0.15 12.81
C ALA A 21 -9.17 0.03 12.58
N SER A 22 -8.39 -0.94 13.04
CA SER A 22 -6.99 -1.06 12.67
C SER A 22 -7.01 -1.59 11.24
N ALA A 23 -6.40 -0.86 10.30
CA ALA A 23 -6.20 -1.37 8.96
C ALA A 23 -5.40 -2.69 9.07
N ASP A 24 -5.83 -3.72 8.35
CA ASP A 24 -5.11 -5.00 8.33
C ASP A 24 -3.70 -4.79 7.75
N ASP A 25 -2.68 -5.36 8.39
CA ASP A 25 -1.32 -5.36 7.84
C ASP A 25 -1.23 -6.35 6.67
N LEU A 26 -0.58 -5.94 5.58
CA LEU A 26 -0.31 -6.82 4.45
C LEU A 26 0.70 -7.91 4.84
N PRO A 27 0.57 -9.13 4.29
CA PRO A 27 1.54 -10.20 4.56
C PRO A 27 2.95 -9.85 4.07
N VAL A 28 3.93 -10.31 4.82
CA VAL A 28 5.34 -10.24 4.41
C VAL A 28 5.59 -11.25 3.29
N ARG A 29 6.30 -10.82 2.25
CA ARG A 29 6.73 -11.68 1.14
C ARG A 29 7.78 -12.67 1.62
N LYS A 30 7.73 -13.90 1.09
CA LYS A 30 8.80 -14.89 1.28
C LYS A 30 10.15 -14.32 0.86
N ALA A 31 11.17 -14.54 1.68
CA ALA A 31 12.53 -14.12 1.40
C ALA A 31 13.04 -14.71 0.07
N GLY A 32 13.78 -13.90 -0.69
CA GLY A 32 14.35 -14.27 -1.98
C GLY A 32 14.13 -13.22 -3.07
N LEU A 33 14.38 -13.64 -4.30
CA LEU A 33 14.25 -12.82 -5.49
C LEU A 33 12.82 -12.83 -6.00
N TRP A 34 12.24 -11.65 -6.16
CA TRP A 34 10.94 -11.46 -6.76
C TRP A 34 11.08 -10.72 -8.09
N GLU A 35 10.39 -11.20 -9.11
CA GLU A 35 10.11 -10.41 -10.31
C GLU A 35 8.81 -9.65 -10.11
N MET A 36 8.83 -8.37 -10.47
CA MET A 36 7.71 -7.45 -10.35
C MET A 36 7.49 -6.78 -11.70
N LYS A 37 6.39 -7.12 -12.36
CA LYS A 37 5.98 -6.56 -13.65
C LYS A 37 4.84 -5.57 -13.42
N LEU A 38 5.04 -4.33 -13.86
CA LEU A 38 4.07 -3.25 -13.75
C LEU A 38 3.52 -2.90 -15.13
N VAL A 39 2.20 -2.97 -15.26
CA VAL A 39 1.47 -2.66 -16.49
C VAL A 39 0.49 -1.53 -16.18
N THR A 40 0.51 -0.45 -16.96
CA THR A 40 -0.39 0.69 -16.78
C THR A 40 -1.28 0.85 -18.01
N SER A 41 -2.57 0.59 -17.87
CA SER A 41 -3.55 0.70 -18.97
C SER A 41 -4.03 2.14 -19.13
N GLY A 42 -4.05 2.64 -20.37
CA GLY A 42 -4.49 4.02 -20.65
C GLY A 42 -3.42 5.09 -20.40
N SER A 43 -2.18 4.67 -20.13
CA SER A 43 -1.01 5.55 -19.96
C SER A 43 0.01 5.30 -21.07
N PRO A 44 0.74 6.33 -21.55
CA PRO A 44 1.86 6.15 -22.48
C PRO A 44 3.11 5.55 -21.81
N VAL A 45 3.07 5.31 -20.49
CA VAL A 45 4.19 4.73 -19.73
C VAL A 45 4.40 3.28 -20.17
N PRO A 46 5.62 2.90 -20.62
CA PRO A 46 5.92 1.53 -20.99
C PRO A 46 5.75 0.54 -19.84
N GLU A 47 5.45 -0.71 -20.16
CA GLU A 47 5.56 -1.80 -19.20
C GLU A 47 6.99 -1.85 -18.64
N MET A 48 7.09 -2.02 -17.32
CA MET A 48 8.38 -2.14 -16.64
C MET A 48 8.43 -3.41 -15.81
N THR A 49 9.52 -4.16 -15.95
CA THR A 49 9.80 -5.35 -15.16
C THR A 49 11.06 -5.13 -14.35
N MET A 50 10.95 -5.26 -13.04
CA MET A 50 12.06 -5.12 -12.09
C MET A 50 12.21 -6.39 -11.29
N GLN A 51 13.42 -6.64 -10.79
CA GLN A 51 13.68 -7.72 -9.84
C GLN A 51 14.04 -7.13 -8.49
N HIS A 52 13.45 -7.65 -7.42
CA HIS A 52 13.69 -7.20 -6.05
C HIS A 52 14.13 -8.39 -5.20
N CYS A 53 15.37 -8.36 -4.72
CA CYS A 53 15.81 -9.27 -3.67
C CYS A 53 15.35 -8.73 -2.31
N THR A 54 14.59 -9.52 -1.55
CA THR A 54 14.11 -9.11 -0.22
C THR A 54 14.32 -10.21 0.81
N ASP A 55 14.33 -9.82 2.08
CA ASP A 55 14.13 -10.70 3.23
C ASP A 55 12.95 -10.18 4.06
N GLU A 56 12.64 -10.88 5.16
CA GLU A 56 11.54 -10.51 6.07
C GLU A 56 11.73 -9.10 6.67
N THR A 57 12.98 -8.70 6.95
CA THR A 57 13.28 -7.42 7.59
C THR A 57 13.09 -6.27 6.62
N VAL A 58 13.69 -6.38 5.44
CA VAL A 58 13.58 -5.38 4.37
C VAL A 58 12.14 -5.24 3.89
N ASP A 59 11.40 -6.34 3.80
CA ASP A 59 10.00 -6.28 3.35
C ASP A 59 9.10 -5.58 4.38
N LYS A 60 9.31 -5.85 5.68
CA LYS A 60 8.65 -5.12 6.76
C LYS A 60 9.03 -3.65 6.77
N GLU A 61 10.32 -3.33 6.60
CA GLU A 61 10.80 -1.94 6.49
C GLU A 61 10.10 -1.24 5.33
N MET A 62 9.98 -1.88 4.17
CA MET A 62 9.33 -1.28 3.01
C MET A 62 7.84 -1.00 3.26
N SER A 63 7.10 -1.96 3.83
CA SER A 63 5.70 -1.75 4.24
C SER A 63 5.56 -0.61 5.26
N ASN A 64 6.48 -0.56 6.24
CA ASN A 64 6.53 0.47 7.27
C ASN A 64 7.01 1.82 6.78
N ASN A 65 7.68 1.92 5.64
CA ASN A 65 8.10 3.19 5.04
C ASN A 65 7.06 3.73 4.05
N VAL A 66 6.32 2.84 3.39
CA VAL A 66 5.15 3.22 2.56
C VAL A 66 4.03 3.79 3.43
N SER A 67 3.76 3.18 4.60
CA SER A 67 2.67 3.61 5.49
C SER A 67 2.76 5.09 5.96
N PRO A 68 3.90 5.61 6.46
CA PRO A 68 4.07 7.02 6.82
C PRO A 68 3.97 7.97 5.62
N MET A 69 4.53 7.60 4.47
CA MET A 69 4.41 8.39 3.26
C MET A 69 2.94 8.50 2.83
N ALA A 70 2.24 7.37 2.80
CA ALA A 70 0.83 7.33 2.50
C ALA A 70 0.01 8.11 3.53
N LYS A 71 0.34 8.06 4.83
CA LYS A 71 -0.31 8.91 5.85
C LYS A 71 -0.09 10.42 5.64
N GLN A 72 0.99 10.82 4.98
CA GLN A 72 1.26 12.23 4.71
C GLN A 72 0.45 12.77 3.52
N ILE A 73 0.25 11.94 2.49
CA ILE A 73 -0.40 12.36 1.25
C ILE A 73 -1.85 11.87 1.14
N CYS A 74 -2.24 10.85 1.89
CA CYS A 74 -3.57 10.25 1.84
C CYS A 74 -4.39 10.66 3.05
N ALA A 75 -5.53 11.30 2.77
CA ALA A 75 -6.54 11.61 3.77
C ALA A 75 -7.23 10.33 4.28
N LYS A 76 -7.32 9.30 3.43
CA LYS A 76 -7.85 7.99 3.77
C LYS A 76 -7.00 6.88 3.18
N GLN A 77 -6.73 5.86 3.98
CA GLN A 77 -6.22 4.57 3.52
C GLN A 77 -6.82 3.47 4.38
N GLU A 78 -7.47 2.51 3.76
CA GLU A 78 -8.13 1.39 4.42
C GLU A 78 -7.73 0.10 3.74
N ILE A 79 -7.18 -0.85 4.50
CA ILE A 79 -6.86 -2.19 4.03
C ILE A 79 -7.77 -3.16 4.75
N ARG A 80 -8.45 -4.01 4.00
CA ARG A 80 -9.32 -5.06 4.53
C ARG A 80 -8.97 -6.40 3.93
N LYS A 81 -8.85 -7.42 4.78
CA LYS A 81 -8.76 -8.81 4.35
C LYS A 81 -10.09 -9.26 3.74
N THR A 82 -10.01 -10.01 2.64
CA THR A 82 -11.15 -10.61 1.95
C THR A 82 -10.99 -12.13 1.89
N ALA A 83 -11.99 -12.83 1.34
CA ALA A 83 -11.92 -14.28 1.16
C ALA A 83 -10.80 -14.71 0.18
N THR A 84 -10.42 -13.85 -0.76
CA THR A 84 -9.49 -14.14 -1.85
C THR A 84 -8.15 -13.41 -1.73
N GLY A 85 -7.99 -12.56 -0.71
CA GLY A 85 -6.77 -11.77 -0.48
C GLY A 85 -7.05 -10.53 0.35
N TYR A 86 -6.76 -9.35 -0.20
CA TYR A 86 -6.96 -8.06 0.45
C TYR A 86 -7.51 -7.03 -0.53
N VAL A 87 -8.23 -6.06 0.00
CA VAL A 87 -8.64 -4.86 -0.73
C VAL A 87 -8.03 -3.65 -0.04
N SER A 88 -7.54 -2.69 -0.81
CA SER A 88 -7.03 -1.42 -0.31
C SER A 88 -7.72 -0.26 -1.01
N ASP A 89 -8.38 0.60 -0.25
CA ASP A 89 -8.99 1.85 -0.73
C ASP A 89 -8.18 3.04 -0.22
N SER A 90 -7.89 4.01 -1.08
CA SER A 90 -7.16 5.21 -0.69
C SER A 90 -7.65 6.48 -1.39
N GLU A 91 -7.55 7.61 -0.67
CA GLU A 91 -7.81 8.95 -1.17
C GLU A 91 -6.59 9.82 -0.88
N CYS A 92 -5.79 10.10 -1.91
CA CYS A 92 -4.51 10.79 -1.79
C CYS A 92 -4.48 12.10 -2.55
N SER A 93 -3.79 13.10 -2.03
CA SER A 93 -3.60 14.40 -2.68
C SER A 93 -2.12 14.76 -2.70
N VAL A 94 -1.58 15.03 -3.89
CA VAL A 94 -0.18 15.42 -4.09
C VAL A 94 -0.14 16.58 -5.08
N ALA A 95 0.51 17.68 -4.69
CA ALA A 95 0.73 18.85 -5.55
C ALA A 95 -0.55 19.37 -6.25
N GLY A 96 -1.71 19.32 -5.57
CA GLY A 96 -3.00 19.78 -6.09
C GLY A 96 -3.74 18.79 -7.01
N VAL A 97 -3.24 17.57 -7.15
CA VAL A 97 -3.94 16.45 -7.80
C VAL A 97 -4.47 15.51 -6.71
N SER A 98 -5.79 15.31 -6.68
CA SER A 98 -6.44 14.33 -5.81
C SER A 98 -6.71 13.05 -6.57
N THR A 99 -6.42 11.91 -5.96
CA THR A 99 -6.54 10.58 -6.56
C THR A 99 -7.29 9.66 -5.61
N THR A 100 -8.42 9.14 -6.07
CA THR A 100 -9.14 8.05 -5.40
C THR A 100 -8.73 6.73 -6.03
N SER A 101 -8.31 5.76 -5.23
CA SER A 101 -7.84 4.46 -5.72
C SER A 101 -8.52 3.30 -4.99
N HIS A 102 -8.75 2.23 -5.74
CA HIS A 102 -9.20 0.93 -5.25
C HIS A 102 -8.22 -0.13 -5.76
N ALA A 103 -7.72 -0.98 -4.87
CA ALA A 103 -6.77 -2.02 -5.21
C ALA A 103 -7.23 -3.40 -4.72
N ASP A 104 -7.31 -4.36 -5.64
CA ASP A 104 -7.49 -5.78 -5.35
C ASP A 104 -6.12 -6.46 -5.27
N ILE A 105 -5.82 -7.08 -4.13
CA ILE A 105 -4.59 -7.83 -3.89
C ILE A 105 -4.96 -9.30 -3.74
N THR A 106 -4.48 -10.14 -4.66
CA THR A 106 -4.86 -11.56 -4.73
C THR A 106 -3.63 -12.45 -4.93
N GLY A 107 -3.71 -13.69 -4.46
CA GLY A 107 -2.63 -14.69 -4.59
C GLY A 107 -1.93 -15.00 -3.26
N ASP A 108 -0.71 -15.50 -3.36
CA ASP A 108 0.09 -16.01 -2.25
C ASP A 108 1.47 -15.32 -2.20
N PHE A 109 1.74 -14.68 -1.07
CA PHE A 109 2.99 -13.96 -0.78
C PHE A 109 4.20 -14.89 -0.62
N ASN A 110 4.02 -16.21 -0.73
CA ASN A 110 5.10 -17.20 -0.77
C ASN A 110 5.48 -17.65 -2.19
N SER A 111 4.69 -17.30 -3.21
CA SER A 111 4.86 -17.82 -4.56
C SER A 111 4.58 -16.78 -5.65
N ALA A 112 3.37 -16.24 -5.71
CA ALA A 112 2.98 -15.20 -6.64
C ALA A 112 1.72 -14.46 -6.17
N TYR A 113 1.71 -13.13 -6.31
CA TYR A 113 0.55 -12.30 -6.04
C TYR A 113 0.37 -11.23 -7.11
N THR A 114 -0.85 -10.74 -7.25
CA THR A 114 -1.20 -9.66 -8.18
C THR A 114 -1.89 -8.55 -7.42
N VAL A 115 -1.51 -7.31 -7.70
CA VAL A 115 -2.19 -6.11 -7.24
C VAL A 115 -2.77 -5.41 -8.47
N LYS A 116 -4.08 -5.29 -8.53
CA LYS A 116 -4.78 -4.52 -9.57
C LYS A 116 -5.36 -3.27 -8.94
N THR A 117 -4.86 -2.12 -9.33
CA THR A 117 -5.28 -0.81 -8.81
C THR A 117 -6.00 -0.03 -9.89
N THR A 118 -7.25 0.35 -9.65
CA THR A 118 -7.98 1.34 -10.43
C THR A 118 -7.93 2.67 -9.69
N SER A 119 -7.58 3.75 -10.39
CA SER A 119 -7.43 5.07 -9.81
C SER A 119 -8.10 6.12 -10.67
N HIS A 120 -8.71 7.12 -10.04
CA HIS A 120 -9.33 8.27 -10.68
C HIS A 120 -8.66 9.54 -10.15
N ALA A 121 -8.01 10.29 -11.06
CA ALA A 121 -7.33 11.53 -10.72
C ALA A 121 -8.20 12.76 -11.05
N GLN A 122 -8.23 13.75 -10.15
CA GLN A 122 -8.97 15.01 -10.25
C GLN A 122 -8.05 16.19 -9.89
N GLY A 123 -8.24 17.34 -10.55
CA GLY A 123 -7.44 18.54 -10.29
C GLY A 123 -6.07 18.57 -11.00
N GLY A 124 -5.21 19.50 -10.57
CA GLY A 124 -3.89 19.76 -11.14
C GLY A 124 -3.86 20.72 -12.35
N VAL A 125 -2.65 20.99 -12.86
CA VAL A 125 -2.43 21.72 -14.12
C VAL A 125 -3.14 21.02 -15.28
N ALA A 126 -3.65 21.82 -16.23
CA ALA A 126 -4.48 21.35 -17.34
C ALA A 126 -3.90 20.08 -18.00
N GLY A 127 -4.62 18.95 -17.87
CA GLY A 127 -4.25 17.66 -18.42
C GLY A 127 -4.26 16.49 -17.43
N ALA A 128 -4.07 16.71 -16.12
CA ALA A 128 -4.06 15.63 -15.12
C ALA A 128 -5.46 15.24 -14.59
N ALA A 129 -6.44 16.15 -14.70
CA ALA A 129 -7.80 15.95 -14.22
C ALA A 129 -8.63 15.03 -15.13
N GLY A 130 -9.38 14.10 -14.54
CA GLY A 130 -10.40 13.28 -15.19
C GLY A 130 -9.90 11.99 -15.85
N ARG A 131 -8.68 11.54 -15.54
CA ARG A 131 -8.15 10.28 -16.09
C ARG A 131 -8.37 9.14 -15.11
N ASP A 132 -9.08 8.13 -15.59
CA ASP A 132 -9.02 6.80 -15.01
C ASP A 132 -7.73 6.13 -15.45
N ASN A 133 -7.04 5.49 -14.51
CA ASN A 133 -5.88 4.68 -14.79
C ASN A 133 -5.99 3.35 -14.06
N THR A 134 -5.74 2.26 -14.77
CA THR A 134 -5.62 0.93 -14.18
C THR A 134 -4.16 0.51 -14.21
N THR A 135 -3.59 0.27 -13.04
CA THR A 135 -2.23 -0.27 -12.90
C THR A 135 -2.31 -1.69 -12.37
N THR A 136 -1.59 -2.61 -12.99
CA THR A 136 -1.48 -4.01 -12.53
C THR A 136 -0.02 -4.32 -12.21
N LEU A 137 0.25 -4.70 -10.96
CA LEU A 137 1.52 -5.25 -10.51
C LEU A 137 1.39 -6.76 -10.40
N GLN A 138 2.21 -7.50 -11.12
CA GLN A 138 2.33 -8.95 -11.03
C GLN A 138 3.66 -9.28 -10.38
N ALA A 139 3.61 -10.00 -9.25
CA ALA A 139 4.79 -10.37 -8.49
C ALA A 139 4.95 -11.89 -8.49
N LYS A 140 6.16 -12.37 -8.79
CA LYS A 140 6.50 -13.79 -8.83
C LYS A 140 7.82 -14.07 -8.11
N TRP A 141 7.82 -15.03 -7.19
CA TRP A 141 9.03 -15.49 -6.54
C TRP A 141 9.85 -16.36 -7.50
N LEU A 142 11.10 -15.96 -7.73
CA LEU A 142 12.02 -16.62 -8.66
C LEU A 142 12.97 -17.59 -7.98
N GLY A 143 13.17 -17.47 -6.66
CA GLY A 143 14.15 -18.27 -5.94
C GLY A 143 14.85 -17.50 -4.83
N ALA A 144 15.99 -18.02 -4.40
CA ALA A 144 16.92 -17.25 -3.58
C ALA A 144 17.43 -16.01 -4.34
N CYS A 145 17.89 -15.00 -3.61
CA CYS A 145 18.60 -13.89 -4.23
C CYS A 145 19.86 -14.36 -4.94
N LYS A 146 20.25 -13.66 -6.02
CA LYS A 146 21.49 -13.96 -6.73
C LYS A 146 22.71 -13.65 -5.84
N PRO A 147 23.87 -14.31 -6.02
CA PRO A 147 25.04 -14.14 -5.14
C PRO A 147 25.52 -12.69 -4.96
N GLU A 148 25.34 -11.86 -5.99
CA GLU A 148 25.70 -10.43 -6.02
C GLU A 148 24.60 -9.48 -5.50
N GLN A 149 23.43 -10.03 -5.14
CA GLN A 149 22.30 -9.27 -4.63
C GLN A 149 22.26 -9.32 -3.10
N LYS A 150 22.02 -8.15 -2.50
CA LYS A 150 21.72 -8.01 -1.07
C LYS A 150 20.22 -7.80 -0.88
N PRO A 151 19.64 -8.20 0.26
CA PRO A 151 18.28 -7.79 0.61
C PRO A 151 18.10 -6.27 0.46
N GLY A 152 17.04 -5.88 -0.26
CA GLY A 152 16.75 -4.51 -0.64
C GLY A 152 17.25 -4.10 -2.02
N ASP A 153 18.06 -4.94 -2.69
CA ASP A 153 18.51 -4.66 -4.05
C ASP A 153 17.33 -4.78 -5.03
N ILE A 154 17.04 -3.68 -5.72
CA ILE A 154 16.13 -3.59 -6.85
C ILE A 154 16.95 -3.43 -8.12
N VAL A 155 16.72 -4.30 -9.09
CA VAL A 155 17.30 -4.26 -10.43
C VAL A 155 16.21 -3.80 -11.39
N MET A 156 16.41 -2.63 -11.97
CA MET A 156 15.50 -2.00 -12.94
C MET A 156 15.73 -2.57 -14.35
N PRO A 157 14.78 -2.35 -15.29
CA PRO A 157 15.03 -2.55 -16.70
C PRO A 157 16.35 -1.88 -17.13
N GLY A 158 17.16 -2.56 -17.93
CA GLY A 158 18.49 -2.08 -18.32
C GLY A 158 19.61 -2.40 -17.32
N GLY A 159 19.33 -3.10 -16.22
CA GLY A 159 20.35 -3.64 -15.30
C GLY A 159 20.85 -2.66 -14.24
N PHE A 160 20.29 -1.45 -14.20
CA PHE A 160 20.58 -0.50 -13.13
C PHE A 160 20.11 -1.06 -11.77
N LYS A 161 21.02 -1.10 -10.80
CA LYS A 161 20.77 -1.66 -9.47
C LYS A 161 20.80 -0.56 -8.41
N MET A 162 19.82 -0.57 -7.52
CA MET A 162 19.73 0.34 -6.37
C MET A 162 19.21 -0.41 -5.14
N ASN A 163 19.65 -0.02 -3.94
CA ASN A 163 19.14 -0.60 -2.70
C ASN A 163 18.11 0.33 -2.05
N VAL A 164 17.00 -0.22 -1.57
CA VAL A 164 15.92 0.55 -0.93
C VAL A 164 16.42 1.38 0.26
N ARG A 165 17.37 0.86 1.03
CA ARG A 165 17.93 1.57 2.20
C ARG A 165 18.81 2.75 1.79
N ASP A 166 19.44 2.68 0.63
CA ASP A 166 20.24 3.80 0.09
C ASP A 166 19.33 4.91 -0.44
N MET A 167 18.18 4.56 -1.03
CA MET A 167 17.15 5.53 -1.40
C MET A 167 16.57 6.26 -0.19
N ASP A 168 16.29 5.53 0.90
CA ASP A 168 15.72 6.12 2.11
C ASP A 168 16.71 7.09 2.78
N LYS A 169 18.01 6.76 2.81
CA LYS A 169 19.06 7.68 3.23
C LYS A 169 19.12 8.93 2.36
N LEU A 170 19.05 8.78 1.03
CA LEU A 170 19.07 9.92 0.12
C LEU A 170 17.87 10.84 0.34
N LYS A 171 16.66 10.28 0.49
CA LYS A 171 15.45 11.05 0.82
C LYS A 171 15.60 11.83 2.13
N ALA A 172 16.22 11.24 3.15
CA ALA A 172 16.46 11.92 4.42
C ALA A 172 17.42 13.12 4.32
N LEU A 173 18.25 13.16 3.28
CA LEU A 173 19.20 14.26 3.01
C LEU A 173 18.63 15.35 2.09
N LEU A 174 17.51 15.10 1.41
CA LEU A 174 16.86 16.11 0.57
C LEU A 174 16.07 17.11 1.45
N PRO A 175 16.17 18.42 1.18
CA PRO A 175 15.38 19.41 1.89
C PRO A 175 13.87 19.17 1.63
N LYS A 176 13.07 19.32 2.69
CA LYS A 176 11.61 19.19 2.65
C LYS A 176 10.96 20.40 1.99
#